data_AF-M0ART6-F1
#
_entry.id   AF-M0ART6-F1
#
_cell.length_a   1.000
_cell.length_b   1.000
_cell.length_c   1.000
_cell.angle_alpha   90.00
_cell.angle_beta   90.00
_cell.angle_gamma   90.00
#
_symmetry.space_group_name_H-M   'P 1'
#
loop_
_entity.id
_entity.type
_entity.pdbx_description
1 polymer ?
#
loop_
_entity_poly.entity_id
_entity_poly.type
_entity_poly.pdbx_seq_one_letter_code
_entity_poly.pdbx_strand_id
1 'polypeptide(L)' 'MEIVGRTVRDRVEQAFVVFIVFLAFDYFQNEIEWFGLLVSVSLFFVLMIGFDAIGQKFEE' A
#
# COMPACT_ATOMS: atom_id res chain seq x y z
N MET A 1 4.75 -0.85 17.36
CA MET A 1 3.48 -1.55 17.12
C MET A 1 3.67 -2.40 15.89
N GLU A 2 3.49 -3.71 16.01
CA GLU A 2 3.70 -4.66 14.93
C GLU A 2 2.34 -5.20 14.50
N ILE A 3 2.16 -5.36 13.19
CA ILE A 3 0.98 -5.99 12.61
C ILE A 3 1.51 -7.10 11.73
N VAL A 4 1.18 -8.35 12.05
CA VAL A 4 1.53 -9.54 11.23
C VAL A 4 3.02 -9.56 10.89
N GLY A 5 3.88 -9.56 11.91
CA GLY A 5 5.34 -9.71 11.75
C GLY A 5 6.11 -8.57 11.08
N ARG A 6 5.45 -7.45 10.74
CA ARG A 6 6.11 -6.23 10.25
C ARG A 6 5.70 -5.00 11.06
N THR A 7 6.57 -4.00 11.10
CA THR A 7 6.25 -2.76 11.81
C THR A 7 5.23 -1.94 11.02
N VAL A 8 4.34 -1.23 11.73
CA VAL A 8 3.38 -0.30 11.08
C VAL A 8 4.11 0.74 10.23
N ARG A 9 5.29 1.17 10.68
CA ARG A 9 6.13 2.14 9.98
C ARG A 9 6.52 1.65 8.59
N ASP A 10 7.04 0.43 8.48
CA ASP A 10 7.47 -0.12 7.19
C ASP A 10 6.31 -0.21 6.20
N ARG A 11 5.11 -0.53 6.70
CA ARG A 11 3.89 -0.61 5.89
C ARG A 11 3.45 0.76 5.39
N VAL A 12 3.53 1.77 6.24
CA VAL A 12 3.25 3.16 5.86
C VAL A 12 4.27 3.66 4.84
N GLU A 13 5.56 3.35 5.04
CA GLU A 13 6.61 3.69 4.07
C GLU A 13 6.34 3.03 2.71
N GLN A 14 5.97 1.75 2.66
CA GLN A 14 5.58 1.09 1.42
C GLN A 14 4.35 1.71 0.76
N ALA A 15 3.29 1.97 1.53
CA ALA A 15 2.08 2.63 1.01
C ALA A 15 2.38 4.04 0.47
N PHE A 16 3.29 4.78 1.13
CA PHE A 16 3.74 6.09 0.69
C PHE A 16 4.53 6.02 -0.63
N VAL A 17 5.37 5.01 -0.81
CA VAL A 17 6.07 4.78 -2.08
C VAL A 17 5.05 4.49 -3.20
N VAL A 18 4.06 3.64 -2.96
CA VAL A 18 3.00 3.36 -3.95
C VAL A 18 2.19 4.62 -4.29
N PHE A 19 1.84 5.41 -3.27
CA PHE A 19 1.18 6.71 -3.45
C PHE A 19 1.99 7.63 -4.37
N ILE A 20 3.30 7.77 -4.14
CA ILE A 20 4.16 8.62 -4.98
C ILE A 20 4.22 8.11 -6.42
N VAL A 21 4.30 6.79 -6.62
CA VAL A 21 4.37 6.20 -7.97
C VAL A 21 3.08 6.48 -8.74
N PHE A 22 1.92 6.30 -8.11
CA PHE A 22 0.62 6.56 -8.74
C PHE A 22 0.43 8.06 -8.99
N LEU A 23 0.81 8.90 -8.03
CA LEU A 23 0.77 10.35 -8.20
C LEU A 23 1.63 10.80 -9.38
N ALA A 24 2.84 10.26 -9.52
CA ALA A 24 3.72 10.58 -10.65
C ALA A 24 3.09 10.11 -11.97
N PHE A 25 2.52 8.91 -12.00
CA PHE A 25 1.85 8.35 -13.19
C PHE A 25 0.65 9.20 -13.63
N ASP A 26 -0.23 9.59 -12.70
CA ASP A 26 -1.38 10.43 -12.98
C ASP A 26 -0.96 11.86 -13.37
N TYR A 27 0.12 12.37 -12.76
CA TYR A 27 0.72 13.65 -13.11
C TYR A 27 1.21 13.68 -14.56
N PHE A 28 1.91 12.63 -15.01
CA PHE A 28 2.36 12.54 -16.41
C PHE A 28 1.20 12.48 -17.41
N GLN A 29 0.06 11.91 -17.01
CA GLN A 29 -1.14 11.88 -17.83
C GLN A 29 -1.98 13.15 -17.75
N ASN A 30 -1.66 14.08 -16.84
CA ASN A 30 -2.50 15.24 -16.50
C ASN A 30 -3.92 14.86 -16.05
N GLU A 31 -4.08 13.67 -15.47
CA GLU A 31 -5.37 13.08 -15.08
C GLU A 31 -5.39 12.76 -13.58
N ILE A 32 -4.95 13.70 -12.73
CA ILE A 32 -4.91 13.47 -11.29
C ILE A 32 -6.32 13.35 -10.73
N GLU A 33 -6.68 12.11 -10.38
CA GLU A 33 -7.94 11.77 -9.73
C GLU A 33 -7.69 11.43 -8.25
N TRP A 34 -7.76 12.44 -7.39
CA TRP A 34 -7.42 12.32 -5.96
C TRP A 34 -8.20 11.23 -5.22
N PHE A 35 -9.45 11.00 -5.60
CA PHE A 35 -10.28 9.97 -4.97
C PHE A 35 -9.79 8.57 -5.34
N GLY A 36 -9.65 8.27 -6.63
CA GLY A 36 -9.07 7.03 -7.13
C GLY A 36 -7.69 6.74 -6.54
N LEU A 37 -6.85 7.77 -6.41
CA LEU A 37 -5.51 7.64 -5.84
C LEU A 37 -5.55 7.24 -4.35
N LEU A 38 -6.36 7.93 -3.53
CA LEU A 38 -6.52 7.60 -2.11
C LEU A 38 -7.16 6.22 -1.88
N VAL A 39 -8.15 5.87 -2.69
CA VAL A 39 -8.80 4.54 -2.65
C VAL A 39 -7.79 3.45 -2.99
N SER A 40 -7.02 3.65 -4.05
CA SER A 40 -6.01 2.68 -4.50
C SER A 40 -4.94 2.41 -3.44
N VAL A 41 -4.44 3.47 -2.80
CA VAL A 41 -3.41 3.34 -1.75
C VAL A 41 -3.98 2.69 -0.50
N SER A 42 -5.22 3.04 -0.11
CA SER A 42 -5.90 2.41 1.02
C SER A 42 -6.15 0.92 0.78
N LEU A 43 -6.59 0.57 -0.44
CA LEU A 43 -6.81 -0.82 -0.85
C LEU A 43 -5.49 -1.60 -0.85
N PHE A 44 -4.41 -1.03 -1.40
CA PHE A 44 -3.08 -1.63 -1.37
C PHE A 44 -2.63 -1.94 0.06
N PHE A 45 -2.80 -1.00 0.99
CA PHE A 45 -2.45 -1.20 2.39
C PHE A 45 -3.23 -2.38 3.00
N VAL A 46 -4.55 -2.46 2.80
CA VAL A 46 -5.38 -3.56 3.32
C VAL A 46 -4.97 -4.91 2.71
N LEU A 47 -4.75 -4.95 1.39
CA LEU A 47 -4.33 -6.17 0.70
C LEU A 47 -2.97 -6.66 1.19
N MET A 48 -2.02 -5.74 1.45
CA MET A 48 -0.71 -6.09 2.02
C MET A 48 -0.87 -6.80 3.37
N ILE A 49 -1.77 -6.33 4.25
CA ILE A 49 -2.04 -7.02 5.53
C ILE A 49 -2.52 -8.45 5.27
N GLY A 50 -3.42 -8.63 4.31
CA GLY A 50 -3.95 -9.93 3.93
C GLY A 50 -2.87 -10.86 3.38
N PHE A 51 -2.02 -10.38 2.47
CA PHE A 51 -0.92 -11.15 1.92
C PHE A 51 0.12 -11.53 2.96
N ASP A 52 0.51 -10.62 3.85
CA ASP A 52 1.43 -10.92 4.95
C ASP A 52 0.84 -12.00 5.87
N ALA A 53 -0.47 -11.94 6.15
CA ALA A 53 -1.14 -12.91 7.03
C ALA A 53 -1.25 -14.29 6.37
N ILE A 54 -1.42 -14.34 5.05
CA ILE A 54 -1.43 -15.58 4.27
C ILE A 54 0.00 -16.14 4.19
N GLY A 55 1.01 -15.31 3.93
CA GLY A 55 2.41 -15.71 3.84
C GLY A 55 2.90 -16.37 5.12
N GLN A 56 2.57 -15.80 6.29
CA GLN A 56 2.91 -16.40 7.58
C GLN A 56 2.30 -17.80 7.78
N LYS A 57 1.09 -18.05 7.28
CA LYS A 57 0.46 -19.38 7.35
C LYS A 57 1.10 -20.44 6.44
N PHE A 58 1.86 -20.02 5.42
CA PHE A 58 2.58 -20.94 4.54
C PHE A 58 4.02 -21.19 4.99
N GLU A 59 4.56 -20.35 5.88
CA GLU A 59 5.88 -20.51 6.49
C GLU A 59 5.86 -21.31 7.82
N GLU A 60 4.68 -21.51 8.43
CA GLU A 60 4.42 -22.50 9.50
C GLU A 60 4.20 -23.92 8.94
#